data_AF-K1YH22-F1
#
_entry.id   AF-K1YH22-F1
#
_cell.length_a   1.000
_cell.length_b   1.000
_cell.length_c   1.000
_cell.angle_alpha   90.00
_cell.angle_beta   90.00
_cell.angle_gamma   90.00
#
_symmetry.space_group_name_H-M   'P 1'
#
loop_
_entity.id
_entity.type
_entity.pdbx_description
1 polymer ?
#
loop_
_entity_poly.entity_id
_entity_poly.type
_entity_poly.pdbx_seq_one_letter_code
_entity_poly.pdbx_strand_id
1 'polypeptide(L)'
;MKQQINKDHLKIKNRTHEQQENRDVFAKELKSKRAKWEIGKELASNLLEKNEKNTDYLISKYGYTKQLILELLKQKNSKLWECLDKCQWLDKEVAMKLIESREISTLNHFLEKFQWLDKEIAHHLITSEYGTSIEGRLSNFKWVDHKDIAIQLIDNWLRSEVTNSIHKFQWLDKDVADKLIESGHLQSVAARLSNFKWLDHKEIANKLMDAGNWDALVENLDKFQWLDHKEISNKLINNWKWDTLVKNLEKFQWLDHKEISNKLMDAGKWDTLVKNLDKFSWLDKEIANKLIDDWKWNVLIKNLDKILWVDHKEIANKLMDAGNWDALVENLDKFQWLDHKEISNKLINNWKWDTLVKNLHKFQWLDKKAASALIKQWYAEEVEKNISLFQ
;
A
#
# COMPACT_ATOMS: atom_id res chain seq x y z
N MET A 1 -31.30 -60.26 47.54
CA MET A 1 -31.30 -60.29 46.05
C MET A 1 -30.26 -59.32 45.54
N LYS A 2 -29.26 -59.79 44.76
CA LYS A 2 -28.37 -58.87 44.03
C LYS A 2 -29.18 -58.27 42.88
N GLN A 3 -29.44 -56.96 42.90
CA GLN A 3 -29.97 -56.28 41.72
C GLN A 3 -28.99 -56.49 40.56
N GLN A 4 -29.40 -57.24 39.53
CA GLN A 4 -28.63 -57.36 38.31
C GLN A 4 -28.68 -56.02 37.58
N ILE A 5 -27.49 -55.46 37.30
CA ILE A 5 -27.36 -54.24 36.52
C ILE A 5 -27.79 -54.56 35.09
N ASN A 6 -28.86 -53.93 34.61
CA ASN A 6 -29.30 -54.06 33.22
C ASN A 6 -28.23 -53.47 32.29
N LYS A 7 -27.45 -54.33 31.64
CA LYS A 7 -26.37 -53.95 30.72
C LYS A 7 -26.88 -53.28 29.44
N ASP A 8 -28.15 -53.49 29.08
CA ASP A 8 -28.79 -52.93 27.89
C ASP A 8 -29.42 -51.55 28.11
N HIS A 9 -29.32 -51.01 29.33
CA HIS A 9 -29.76 -49.65 29.59
C HIS A 9 -28.97 -48.67 28.72
N LEU A 10 -29.65 -47.79 27.97
CA LEU A 10 -29.05 -46.83 27.02
C LEU A 10 -27.84 -46.06 27.59
N LYS A 11 -27.89 -45.65 28.86
CA LYS A 11 -26.79 -44.97 29.57
C LYS A 11 -25.58 -45.85 29.93
N ILE A 12 -25.69 -47.17 29.86
CA ILE A 12 -24.61 -48.15 30.07
C ILE A 12 -24.02 -48.56 28.72
N LYS A 13 -24.87 -48.78 27.72
CA LYS A 13 -24.47 -49.18 26.35
C LYS A 13 -23.60 -48.16 25.62
N ASN A 14 -23.76 -46.87 25.91
CA ASN A 14 -23.03 -45.78 25.25
C ASN A 14 -21.74 -45.34 25.97
N ARG A 15 -21.23 -46.11 26.94
CA ARG A 15 -20.00 -45.75 27.67
C ARG A 15 -18.74 -46.25 26.97
N THR A 16 -17.68 -45.46 27.01
CA THR A 16 -16.34 -45.94 26.65
C THR A 16 -15.79 -46.88 27.72
N HIS A 17 -14.77 -47.67 27.38
CA HIS A 17 -14.10 -48.57 28.32
C HIS A 17 -13.59 -47.83 29.57
N GLU A 18 -12.91 -46.71 29.35
CA GLU A 18 -12.35 -45.86 30.40
C GLU A 18 -13.45 -45.28 31.32
N GLN A 19 -14.61 -44.90 30.75
CA GLN A 19 -15.76 -44.44 31.54
C GLN A 19 -16.32 -45.54 32.45
N GLN A 20 -16.28 -46.78 32.00
CA GLN A 20 -16.77 -47.92 32.77
C GLN A 20 -15.78 -48.30 33.87
N GLU A 21 -14.48 -48.33 33.58
CA GLU A 21 -13.41 -48.58 34.56
C GLU A 21 -13.44 -47.56 35.70
N ASN A 22 -13.50 -46.26 35.38
CA ASN A 22 -13.57 -45.20 36.38
C ASN A 22 -14.79 -45.35 37.31
N ARG A 23 -15.94 -45.75 36.75
CA ARG A 23 -17.14 -46.03 37.55
C ARG A 23 -16.97 -47.21 38.48
N ASP A 24 -16.32 -48.27 38.02
CA ASP A 24 -16.17 -49.51 38.78
C ASP A 24 -15.17 -49.34 39.93
N VAL A 25 -14.07 -48.60 39.68
CA VAL A 25 -13.13 -48.18 40.72
C VAL A 25 -13.84 -47.32 41.77
N PHE A 26 -14.58 -46.29 41.35
CA PHE A 26 -15.30 -45.42 42.26
C PHE A 26 -16.38 -46.15 43.07
N ALA A 27 -17.14 -47.06 42.44
CA ALA A 27 -18.15 -47.87 43.12
C ALA A 27 -17.54 -48.78 44.19
N LYS A 28 -16.36 -49.36 43.92
CA LYS A 28 -15.61 -50.17 44.88
C LYS A 28 -15.16 -49.34 46.07
N GLU A 29 -14.66 -48.13 45.83
CA GLU A 29 -14.21 -47.22 46.89
C GLU A 29 -15.38 -46.73 47.75
N LEU A 30 -16.50 -46.33 47.13
CA LEU A 30 -17.74 -45.97 47.82
C LEU A 30 -18.25 -47.08 48.72
N LYS A 31 -18.25 -48.33 48.23
CA LYS A 31 -18.67 -49.49 49.00
C LYS A 31 -17.75 -49.71 50.21
N SER A 32 -16.44 -49.49 50.04
CA SER A 32 -15.47 -49.56 51.14
C SER A 32 -15.68 -48.46 52.19
N LYS A 33 -15.92 -47.20 51.78
CA LYS A 33 -16.19 -46.10 52.73
C LYS A 33 -17.48 -46.32 53.51
N ARG A 34 -18.56 -46.76 52.85
CA ARG A 34 -19.85 -47.08 53.49
C ARG A 34 -19.75 -48.22 54.51
N ALA A 35 -18.78 -49.12 54.35
CA ALA A 35 -18.55 -50.23 55.29
C ALA A 35 -17.85 -49.80 56.59
N LYS A 36 -17.37 -48.55 56.70
CA LYS A 36 -16.68 -48.04 57.91
C LYS A 36 -17.68 -47.52 58.95
N TRP A 37 -18.27 -48.42 59.73
CA TRP A 37 -19.04 -48.19 60.96
C TRP A 37 -19.67 -46.78 61.15
N GLU A 38 -19.49 -46.10 62.30
CA GLU A 38 -20.21 -44.86 62.65
C GLU A 38 -20.00 -43.69 61.68
N ILE A 39 -18.82 -43.57 61.05
CA ILE A 39 -18.47 -42.45 60.16
C ILE A 39 -18.68 -42.74 58.66
N GLY A 40 -19.14 -43.95 58.31
CA GLY A 40 -19.15 -44.43 56.92
C GLY A 40 -20.08 -43.66 55.99
N LYS A 41 -21.19 -43.12 56.52
CA LYS A 41 -22.12 -42.28 55.78
C LYS A 41 -21.49 -40.94 55.42
N GLU A 42 -20.82 -40.30 56.38
CA GLU A 42 -20.16 -39.02 56.18
C GLU A 42 -18.93 -39.13 55.26
N LEU A 43 -18.13 -40.19 55.42
CA LEU A 43 -17.04 -40.50 54.49
C LEU A 43 -17.52 -40.75 53.06
N ALA A 44 -18.68 -41.39 52.89
CA ALA A 44 -19.27 -41.61 51.58
C ALA A 44 -19.80 -40.31 50.96
N SER A 45 -20.44 -39.44 51.75
CA SER A 45 -20.87 -38.11 51.30
C SER A 45 -19.68 -37.23 50.91
N ASN A 46 -18.65 -37.15 51.75
CA ASN A 46 -17.43 -36.39 51.45
C ASN A 46 -16.71 -36.92 50.20
N LEU A 47 -16.70 -38.25 50.00
CA LEU A 47 -16.13 -38.85 48.79
C LEU A 47 -16.97 -38.53 47.55
N LEU A 48 -18.30 -38.51 47.66
CA LEU A 48 -19.19 -38.10 46.56
C LEU A 48 -18.96 -36.64 46.18
N GLU A 49 -18.93 -35.73 47.16
CA GLU A 49 -18.67 -34.31 46.91
C GLU A 49 -17.28 -34.06 46.31
N LYS A 50 -16.25 -34.78 46.80
CA LYS A 50 -14.89 -34.70 46.26
C LYS A 50 -14.82 -35.24 44.83
N ASN A 51 -15.53 -36.33 44.55
CA ASN A 51 -15.52 -36.95 43.23
C ASN A 51 -16.34 -36.15 42.20
N GLU A 52 -17.40 -35.47 42.60
CA GLU A 52 -18.15 -34.56 41.71
C GLU A 52 -17.29 -33.38 41.23
N LYS A 53 -16.25 -33.01 41.97
CA LYS A 53 -15.25 -32.00 41.60
C LYS A 53 -13.98 -32.61 40.99
N ASN A 54 -13.89 -33.94 40.88
CA ASN A 54 -12.72 -34.61 40.31
C ASN A 54 -12.75 -34.49 38.78
N THR A 55 -11.66 -33.98 38.21
CA THR A 55 -11.50 -33.78 36.77
C THR A 55 -11.63 -35.06 35.95
N ASP A 56 -11.06 -36.17 36.40
CA ASP A 56 -11.12 -37.45 35.67
C ASP A 56 -12.53 -38.02 35.67
N TYR A 57 -13.26 -37.80 36.77
CA TYR A 57 -14.69 -38.12 36.85
C TYR A 57 -15.51 -37.24 35.91
N LEU A 58 -15.22 -35.93 35.83
CA LEU A 58 -15.93 -35.01 34.93
C LEU A 58 -15.68 -35.34 33.46
N ILE A 59 -14.42 -35.63 33.09
CA ILE A 59 -14.06 -36.09 31.74
C ILE A 59 -14.78 -37.40 31.43
N SER A 60 -14.77 -38.36 32.37
CA SER A 60 -15.50 -39.60 32.22
C SER A 60 -17.02 -39.38 32.11
N LYS A 61 -17.59 -38.40 32.82
CA LYS A 61 -19.04 -38.18 32.87
C LYS A 61 -19.56 -37.48 31.61
N TYR A 62 -18.84 -36.46 31.17
CA TYR A 62 -19.30 -35.56 30.11
C TYR A 62 -18.56 -35.75 28.78
N GLY A 63 -17.41 -36.41 28.77
CA GLY A 63 -16.49 -36.39 27.63
C GLY A 63 -16.00 -34.97 27.31
N TYR A 64 -15.29 -34.79 26.19
CA TYR A 64 -14.87 -33.47 25.69
C TYR A 64 -16.04 -32.70 25.07
N THR A 65 -17.00 -32.33 25.91
CA THR A 65 -18.22 -31.62 25.52
C THR A 65 -18.25 -30.22 26.13
N LYS A 66 -19.15 -29.37 25.60
CA LYS A 66 -19.47 -28.05 26.15
C LYS A 66 -19.75 -28.10 27.66
N GLN A 67 -20.48 -29.11 28.14
CA GLN A 67 -20.79 -29.24 29.56
C GLN A 67 -19.53 -29.42 30.42
N LEU A 68 -18.55 -30.19 29.94
CA LEU A 68 -17.27 -30.34 30.63
C LEU A 68 -16.55 -28.99 30.72
N ILE A 69 -16.46 -28.25 29.60
CA ILE A 69 -15.80 -26.93 29.56
C ILE A 69 -16.41 -25.99 30.60
N LEU A 70 -17.74 -25.92 30.66
CA LEU A 70 -18.45 -25.07 31.63
C LEU A 70 -18.16 -25.46 33.09
N GLU A 71 -18.04 -26.76 33.40
CA GLU A 71 -17.66 -27.20 34.75
C GLU A 71 -16.19 -26.92 35.07
N LEU A 72 -15.28 -27.09 34.11
CA LEU A 72 -13.86 -26.80 34.31
C LEU A 72 -13.61 -25.29 34.49
N LEU A 73 -14.36 -24.44 33.78
CA LEU A 73 -14.34 -22.98 33.96
C LEU A 73 -14.74 -22.58 35.38
N LYS A 74 -15.86 -23.11 35.90
CA LYS A 74 -16.30 -22.85 37.29
C LYS A 74 -15.23 -23.23 38.32
N GLN A 75 -14.45 -24.27 38.03
CA GLN A 75 -13.44 -24.81 38.93
C GLN A 75 -12.06 -24.18 38.73
N LYS A 76 -11.87 -23.29 37.75
CA LYS A 76 -10.56 -22.76 37.33
C LYS A 76 -9.53 -23.88 37.13
N ASN A 77 -9.97 -24.95 36.48
CA ASN A 77 -9.20 -26.19 36.38
C ASN A 77 -8.13 -26.09 35.28
N SER A 78 -6.92 -26.55 35.56
CA SER A 78 -5.80 -26.53 34.60
C SER A 78 -6.02 -27.40 33.36
N LYS A 79 -6.90 -28.42 33.42
CA LYS A 79 -7.25 -29.25 32.25
C LYS A 79 -8.21 -28.56 31.27
N LEU A 80 -8.67 -27.34 31.56
CA LEU A 80 -9.54 -26.57 30.66
C LEU A 80 -8.92 -26.44 29.25
N TRP A 81 -7.62 -26.14 29.19
CA TRP A 81 -6.89 -25.97 27.93
C TRP A 81 -6.93 -27.22 27.05
N GLU A 82 -6.62 -28.38 27.64
CA GLU A 82 -6.67 -29.68 26.97
C GLU A 82 -8.08 -29.98 26.42
N CYS A 83 -9.11 -29.59 27.18
CA CYS A 83 -10.48 -29.81 26.78
C CYS A 83 -10.90 -28.92 25.62
N LEU A 84 -10.55 -27.63 25.66
CA LEU A 84 -10.77 -26.70 24.54
C LEU A 84 -10.01 -27.15 23.29
N ASP A 85 -8.82 -27.71 23.48
CA ASP A 85 -8.03 -28.20 22.35
C ASP A 85 -8.69 -29.39 21.65
N LYS A 86 -9.25 -30.32 22.43
CA LYS A 86 -9.89 -31.52 21.92
C LYS A 86 -11.32 -31.30 21.37
N CYS A 87 -11.92 -30.15 21.63
CA CYS A 87 -13.24 -29.82 21.08
C CYS A 87 -13.15 -29.39 19.61
N GLN A 88 -13.99 -29.99 18.77
CA GLN A 88 -14.04 -29.68 17.33
C GLN A 88 -14.74 -28.34 17.02
N TRP A 89 -15.74 -27.97 17.80
CA TRP A 89 -16.46 -26.70 17.66
C TRP A 89 -16.74 -26.09 19.03
N LEU A 90 -16.71 -24.76 19.10
CA LEU A 90 -17.08 -23.97 20.27
C LEU A 90 -18.11 -22.91 19.85
N ASP A 91 -19.03 -22.58 20.76
CA ASP A 91 -20.14 -21.67 20.49
C ASP A 91 -20.08 -20.37 21.33
N LYS A 92 -21.01 -19.45 21.05
CA LYS A 92 -21.15 -18.17 21.75
C LYS A 92 -21.17 -18.33 23.28
N GLU A 93 -21.87 -19.33 23.80
CA GLU A 93 -22.04 -19.48 25.25
C GLU A 93 -20.71 -19.78 25.94
N VAL A 94 -19.89 -20.65 25.34
CA VAL A 94 -18.54 -20.93 25.86
C VAL A 94 -17.68 -19.67 25.82
N ALA A 95 -17.74 -18.89 24.73
CA ALA A 95 -16.97 -17.65 24.61
C ALA A 95 -17.37 -16.62 25.68
N MET A 96 -18.68 -16.41 25.91
CA MET A 96 -19.15 -15.52 26.97
C MET A 96 -18.69 -15.98 28.36
N LYS A 97 -18.70 -17.30 28.62
CA LYS A 97 -18.24 -17.84 29.91
C LYS A 97 -16.74 -17.67 30.12
N LEU A 98 -15.94 -17.76 29.05
CA LEU A 98 -14.51 -17.42 29.10
C LEU A 98 -14.32 -15.94 29.43
N ILE A 99 -15.08 -15.04 28.81
CA ILE A 99 -15.05 -13.59 29.10
C ILE A 99 -15.43 -13.31 30.57
N GLU A 100 -16.56 -13.85 31.04
CA GLU A 100 -17.02 -13.70 32.43
C GLU A 100 -15.98 -14.21 33.44
N SER A 101 -15.22 -15.25 33.07
CA SER A 101 -14.17 -15.85 33.90
C SER A 101 -12.83 -15.12 33.81
N ARG A 102 -12.73 -14.03 33.04
CA ARG A 102 -11.49 -13.28 32.73
C ARG A 102 -10.45 -14.10 31.95
N GLU A 103 -10.89 -15.10 31.20
CA GLU A 103 -10.08 -16.00 30.38
C GLU A 103 -10.06 -15.55 28.89
N ILE A 104 -9.93 -14.24 28.65
CA ILE A 104 -10.01 -13.66 27.30
C ILE A 104 -8.79 -14.09 26.45
N SER A 105 -7.62 -14.27 27.07
CA SER A 105 -6.43 -14.82 26.41
C SER A 105 -6.68 -16.22 25.84
N THR A 106 -7.34 -17.06 26.63
CA THR A 106 -7.74 -18.42 26.27
C THR A 106 -8.78 -18.39 25.13
N LEU A 107 -9.78 -17.52 25.22
CA LEU A 107 -10.73 -17.29 24.12
C LEU A 107 -10.00 -16.89 22.82
N ASN A 108 -9.07 -15.95 22.90
CA ASN A 108 -8.32 -15.47 21.74
C ASN A 108 -7.47 -16.58 21.10
N HIS A 109 -6.82 -17.42 21.91
CA HIS A 109 -6.02 -18.53 21.43
C HIS A 109 -6.85 -19.50 20.59
N PHE A 110 -8.04 -19.87 21.07
CA PHE A 110 -8.93 -20.82 20.41
C PHE A 110 -9.96 -20.18 19.48
N LEU A 111 -9.81 -18.88 19.12
CA LEU A 111 -10.83 -18.12 18.40
C LEU A 111 -11.23 -18.76 17.04
N GLU A 112 -10.32 -19.47 16.40
CA GLU A 112 -10.55 -20.24 15.17
C GLU A 112 -11.49 -21.45 15.31
N LYS A 113 -11.64 -21.98 16.53
CA LYS A 113 -12.57 -23.08 16.83
C LYS A 113 -13.98 -22.59 17.14
N PHE A 114 -14.15 -21.27 17.32
CA PHE A 114 -15.46 -20.67 17.54
C PHE A 114 -16.15 -20.35 16.23
N GLN A 115 -17.45 -20.62 16.18
CA GLN A 115 -18.32 -20.22 15.08
C GLN A 115 -19.50 -19.42 15.59
N TRP A 116 -19.96 -18.49 14.76
CA TRP A 116 -21.15 -17.67 15.01
C TRP A 116 -21.04 -16.81 16.28
N LEU A 117 -19.86 -16.24 16.51
CA LEU A 117 -19.66 -15.20 17.51
C LEU A 117 -20.41 -13.93 17.12
N ASP A 118 -20.77 -13.10 18.08
CA ASP A 118 -21.53 -11.88 17.85
C ASP A 118 -20.77 -10.61 18.27
N LYS A 119 -21.44 -9.46 18.14
CA LYS A 119 -20.86 -8.14 18.39
C LYS A 119 -20.40 -7.91 19.82
N GLU A 120 -21.05 -8.55 20.80
CA GLU A 120 -20.70 -8.41 22.21
C GLU A 120 -19.34 -9.05 22.50
N ILE A 121 -19.10 -10.23 21.93
CA ILE A 121 -17.81 -10.92 22.02
C ILE A 121 -16.71 -10.15 21.29
N ALA A 122 -17.03 -9.60 20.11
CA ALA A 122 -16.11 -8.74 19.38
C ALA A 122 -15.70 -7.53 20.24
N HIS A 123 -16.67 -6.83 20.84
CA HIS A 123 -16.43 -5.69 21.71
C HIS A 123 -15.48 -6.02 22.88
N HIS A 124 -15.70 -7.16 23.55
CA HIS A 124 -14.82 -7.59 24.64
C HIS A 124 -13.39 -7.88 24.18
N LEU A 125 -13.22 -8.50 23.01
CA LEU A 125 -11.90 -8.75 22.45
C LEU A 125 -11.19 -7.44 22.04
N ILE A 126 -11.92 -6.47 21.46
CA ILE A 126 -11.39 -5.16 21.05
C ILE A 126 -10.95 -4.32 22.24
N THR A 127 -11.78 -4.25 23.27
CA THR A 127 -11.51 -3.44 24.48
C THR A 127 -10.47 -4.08 25.41
N SER A 128 -10.08 -5.33 25.13
CA SER A 128 -8.95 -6.01 25.75
C SER A 128 -7.67 -5.84 24.91
N GLU A 129 -6.55 -6.39 25.36
CA GLU A 129 -5.27 -6.39 24.63
C GLU A 129 -5.26 -7.27 23.36
N TYR A 130 -6.42 -7.79 22.93
CA TYR A 130 -6.56 -8.80 21.87
C TYR A 130 -7.31 -8.31 20.63
N GLY A 131 -7.58 -7.00 20.51
CA GLY A 131 -8.35 -6.45 19.38
C GLY A 131 -7.74 -6.75 18.01
N THR A 132 -6.40 -6.81 17.91
CA THR A 132 -5.66 -7.14 16.69
C THR A 132 -5.98 -8.55 16.14
N SER A 133 -6.45 -9.46 17.00
CA SER A 133 -6.71 -10.85 16.62
C SER A 133 -8.04 -11.04 15.89
N ILE A 134 -8.91 -10.03 15.89
CA ILE A 134 -10.24 -10.10 15.26
C ILE A 134 -10.15 -9.95 13.75
N GLU A 135 -9.24 -9.13 13.24
CA GLU A 135 -9.23 -8.73 11.82
C GLU A 135 -9.00 -9.90 10.86
N GLY A 136 -8.16 -10.85 11.24
CA GLY A 136 -7.92 -12.07 10.47
C GLY A 136 -9.03 -13.10 10.59
N ARG A 137 -9.99 -12.88 11.50
CA ARG A 137 -10.97 -13.87 11.94
C ARG A 137 -12.39 -13.31 11.90
N LEU A 138 -12.63 -12.23 11.15
CA LEU A 138 -13.97 -11.64 10.97
C LEU A 138 -15.01 -12.67 10.48
N SER A 139 -14.58 -13.68 9.71
CA SER A 139 -15.43 -14.79 9.25
C SER A 139 -16.03 -15.63 10.39
N ASN A 140 -15.43 -15.61 11.58
CA ASN A 140 -15.91 -16.37 12.74
C ASN A 140 -17.09 -15.67 13.44
N PHE A 141 -17.27 -14.38 13.14
CA PHE A 141 -18.36 -13.58 13.66
C PHE A 141 -19.50 -13.57 12.64
N LYS A 142 -20.71 -13.90 13.09
CA LYS A 142 -21.92 -13.86 12.25
C LYS A 142 -22.80 -12.72 12.73
N TRP A 143 -23.45 -12.03 11.79
CA TRP A 143 -24.36 -10.92 12.10
C TRP A 143 -23.68 -9.73 12.78
N VAL A 144 -22.36 -9.61 12.65
CA VAL A 144 -21.63 -8.40 13.04
C VAL A 144 -21.67 -7.41 11.90
N ASP A 145 -21.96 -6.16 12.25
CA ASP A 145 -21.76 -5.05 11.34
C ASP A 145 -20.25 -4.75 11.27
N HIS A 146 -19.66 -4.95 10.09
CA HIS A 146 -18.24 -4.65 9.86
C HIS A 146 -17.95 -3.16 10.08
N LYS A 147 -18.94 -2.28 9.88
CA LYS A 147 -18.85 -0.86 10.23
C LYS A 147 -18.61 -0.67 11.73
N ASP A 148 -19.46 -1.28 12.56
CA ASP A 148 -19.37 -1.17 14.02
C ASP A 148 -18.03 -1.70 14.54
N ILE A 149 -17.53 -2.81 13.99
CA ILE A 149 -16.22 -3.35 14.36
C ILE A 149 -15.12 -2.38 13.95
N ALA A 150 -15.15 -1.85 12.73
CA ALA A 150 -14.13 -0.90 12.27
C ALA A 150 -14.10 0.35 13.15
N ILE A 151 -15.27 0.91 13.49
CA ILE A 151 -15.38 2.07 14.39
C ILE A 151 -14.79 1.75 15.76
N GLN A 152 -15.14 0.60 16.35
CA GLN A 152 -14.60 0.20 17.66
C GLN A 152 -13.08 0.02 17.63
N LEU A 153 -12.53 -0.58 16.58
CA LEU A 153 -11.08 -0.70 16.42
C LEU A 153 -10.41 0.68 16.33
N ILE A 154 -10.98 1.60 15.53
CA ILE A 154 -10.46 2.97 15.41
C ILE A 154 -10.50 3.69 16.78
N ASP A 155 -11.63 3.61 17.49
CA ASP A 155 -11.84 4.27 18.78
C ASP A 155 -10.93 3.68 19.89
N ASN A 156 -10.44 2.44 19.72
CA ASN A 156 -9.47 1.79 20.62
C ASN A 156 -8.02 1.92 20.11
N TRP A 157 -7.72 2.92 19.29
CA TRP A 157 -6.40 3.21 18.74
C TRP A 157 -5.82 2.14 17.78
N LEU A 158 -6.62 1.15 17.36
CA LEU A 158 -6.26 0.07 16.43
C LEU A 158 -6.59 0.40 14.96
N ARG A 159 -6.40 1.67 14.60
CA ARG A 159 -6.68 2.25 13.27
C ARG A 159 -5.72 1.78 12.17
N SER A 160 -4.47 1.48 12.51
CA SER A 160 -3.47 0.97 11.55
C SER A 160 -3.85 -0.44 11.10
N GLU A 161 -4.40 -1.21 12.01
CA GLU A 161 -4.90 -2.55 11.79
C GLU A 161 -6.08 -2.49 10.81
N VAL A 162 -7.06 -1.60 11.06
CA VAL A 162 -8.21 -1.41 10.15
C VAL A 162 -7.75 -1.04 8.74
N THR A 163 -6.77 -0.16 8.60
CA THR A 163 -6.25 0.25 7.28
C THR A 163 -5.45 -0.86 6.57
N ASN A 164 -4.69 -1.67 7.31
CA ASN A 164 -3.96 -2.81 6.78
C ASN A 164 -4.89 -3.94 6.33
N SER A 165 -5.93 -4.20 7.10
CA SER A 165 -6.91 -5.27 6.87
C SER A 165 -8.18 -4.82 6.16
N ILE A 166 -8.23 -3.60 5.61
CA ILE A 166 -9.47 -2.98 5.10
C ILE A 166 -10.21 -3.83 4.05
N HIS A 167 -9.48 -4.62 3.27
CA HIS A 167 -10.01 -5.53 2.25
C HIS A 167 -10.84 -6.68 2.83
N LYS A 168 -10.69 -6.97 4.12
CA LYS A 168 -11.47 -7.97 4.86
C LYS A 168 -12.78 -7.39 5.41
N PHE A 169 -12.89 -6.06 5.46
CA PHE A 169 -14.11 -5.39 5.84
C PHE A 169 -15.04 -5.29 4.65
N GLN A 170 -16.31 -5.60 4.86
CA GLN A 170 -17.35 -5.49 3.85
C GLN A 170 -18.18 -4.24 4.12
N TRP A 171 -18.49 -3.51 3.05
CA TRP A 171 -19.49 -2.44 3.07
C TRP A 171 -19.21 -1.30 4.06
N LEU A 172 -17.94 -0.91 4.24
CA LEU A 172 -17.62 0.31 5.00
C LEU A 172 -18.28 1.53 4.35
N ASP A 173 -18.63 2.54 5.13
CA ASP A 173 -19.30 3.74 4.64
C ASP A 173 -18.52 5.02 5.00
N LYS A 174 -19.13 6.16 4.70
CA LYS A 174 -18.55 7.48 4.93
C LYS A 174 -18.15 7.72 6.38
N ASP A 175 -18.90 7.22 7.37
CA ASP A 175 -18.60 7.45 8.78
C ASP A 175 -17.26 6.79 9.17
N VAL A 176 -17.00 5.59 8.66
CA VAL A 176 -15.72 4.90 8.89
C VAL A 176 -14.58 5.63 8.19
N ALA A 177 -14.80 6.08 6.96
CA ALA A 177 -13.81 6.86 6.22
C ALA A 177 -13.46 8.16 6.96
N ASP A 178 -14.46 8.92 7.40
CA ASP A 178 -14.26 10.19 8.10
C ASP A 178 -13.50 9.97 9.42
N LYS A 179 -13.83 8.94 10.21
CA LYS A 179 -13.06 8.59 11.42
C LYS A 179 -11.59 8.23 11.12
N LEU A 180 -11.34 7.48 10.05
CA LEU A 180 -9.97 7.17 9.62
C LEU A 180 -9.21 8.42 9.21
N ILE A 181 -9.87 9.33 8.49
CA ILE A 181 -9.30 10.61 8.05
C ILE A 181 -8.96 11.51 9.24
N GLU A 182 -9.89 11.68 10.17
CA GLU A 182 -9.70 12.43 11.42
C GLU A 182 -8.54 11.87 12.25
N SER A 183 -8.30 10.55 12.15
CA SER A 183 -7.20 9.86 12.82
C SER A 183 -5.88 9.86 12.04
N GLY A 184 -5.80 10.58 10.92
CA GLY A 184 -4.59 10.76 10.12
C GLY A 184 -4.37 9.75 8.98
N HIS A 185 -5.36 8.90 8.66
CA HIS A 185 -5.24 7.83 7.66
C HIS A 185 -5.84 8.19 6.29
N LEU A 186 -5.93 9.49 5.95
CA LEU A 186 -6.50 9.96 4.69
C LEU A 186 -5.89 9.30 3.44
N GLN A 187 -4.56 9.14 3.39
CA GLN A 187 -3.88 8.47 2.26
C GLN A 187 -4.29 7.00 2.14
N SER A 188 -4.51 6.31 3.27
CA SER A 188 -4.96 4.91 3.28
C SER A 188 -6.38 4.76 2.76
N VAL A 189 -7.27 5.69 3.12
CA VAL A 189 -8.63 5.76 2.59
C VAL A 189 -8.61 5.97 1.08
N ALA A 190 -7.82 6.95 0.59
CA ALA A 190 -7.69 7.22 -0.83
C ALA A 190 -7.11 6.05 -1.64
N ALA A 191 -6.19 5.29 -1.05
CA ALA A 191 -5.64 4.09 -1.69
C ALA A 191 -6.65 2.93 -1.79
N ARG A 192 -7.77 2.96 -1.04
CA ARG A 192 -8.77 1.89 -0.93
C ARG A 192 -10.21 2.40 -1.07
N LEU A 193 -10.44 3.38 -1.94
CA LEU A 193 -11.77 3.98 -2.15
C LEU A 193 -12.86 2.92 -2.45
N SER A 194 -12.52 1.86 -3.20
CA SER A 194 -13.44 0.77 -3.52
C SER A 194 -13.96 -0.02 -2.32
N ASN A 195 -13.33 0.09 -1.15
CA ASN A 195 -13.76 -0.55 0.08
C ASN A 195 -14.87 0.23 0.81
N PHE A 196 -15.10 1.49 0.40
CA PHE A 196 -16.10 2.36 0.98
C PHE A 196 -17.29 2.54 0.02
N LYS A 197 -18.49 2.41 0.54
CA LYS A 197 -19.74 2.73 -0.15
C LYS A 197 -20.09 4.19 0.06
N TRP A 198 -20.68 4.79 -0.98
CA TRP A 198 -21.28 6.13 -0.92
C TRP A 198 -20.30 7.23 -0.51
N LEU A 199 -19.01 7.04 -0.80
CA LEU A 199 -18.00 8.05 -0.57
C LEU A 199 -18.05 9.07 -1.69
N ASP A 200 -17.96 10.35 -1.36
CA ASP A 200 -17.78 11.41 -2.37
C ASP A 200 -16.29 11.49 -2.72
N HIS A 201 -15.93 11.00 -3.91
CA HIS A 201 -14.55 10.99 -4.38
C HIS A 201 -13.98 12.42 -4.56
N LYS A 202 -14.82 13.41 -4.89
CA LYS A 202 -14.41 14.81 -5.00
C LYS A 202 -14.11 15.40 -3.62
N GLU A 203 -14.93 15.07 -2.62
CA GLU A 203 -14.67 15.46 -1.22
C GLU A 203 -13.31 14.92 -0.75
N ILE A 204 -13.02 13.64 -0.96
CA ILE A 204 -11.75 13.02 -0.56
C ILE A 204 -10.56 13.62 -1.31
N ALA A 205 -10.71 13.88 -2.61
CA ALA A 205 -9.66 14.52 -3.39
C ALA A 205 -9.35 15.92 -2.85
N ASN A 206 -10.37 16.72 -2.51
CA ASN A 206 -10.18 18.04 -1.91
C ASN A 206 -9.51 17.93 -0.54
N LYS A 207 -9.93 17.01 0.34
CA LYS A 207 -9.27 16.77 1.63
C LYS A 207 -7.79 16.43 1.47
N LEU A 208 -7.41 15.64 0.45
CA LEU A 208 -5.99 15.35 0.16
C LEU A 208 -5.22 16.61 -0.24
N MET A 209 -5.81 17.44 -1.11
CA MET A 209 -5.20 18.69 -1.55
C MET A 209 -5.01 19.67 -0.39
N ASP A 210 -6.03 19.84 0.46
CA ASP A 210 -6.01 20.72 1.63
C ASP A 210 -4.97 20.26 2.66
N ALA A 211 -4.80 18.95 2.82
CA ALA A 211 -3.76 18.36 3.67
C ALA A 211 -2.35 18.36 3.04
N GLY A 212 -2.19 18.88 1.81
CA GLY A 212 -0.91 18.89 1.09
C GLY A 212 -0.47 17.53 0.52
N ASN A 213 -1.34 16.53 0.55
CA ASN A 213 -1.09 15.15 0.08
C ASN A 213 -1.34 14.98 -1.43
N TRP A 214 -0.77 15.89 -2.23
CA TRP A 214 -0.96 15.94 -3.68
C TRP A 214 -0.44 14.68 -4.39
N ASP A 215 0.73 14.18 -3.98
CA ASP A 215 1.32 12.97 -4.56
C ASP A 215 0.39 11.76 -4.33
N ALA A 216 -0.16 11.59 -3.13
CA ALA A 216 -1.09 10.50 -2.83
C ALA A 216 -2.38 10.56 -3.66
N LEU A 217 -2.92 11.77 -3.91
CA LEU A 217 -4.07 11.96 -4.80
C LEU A 217 -3.74 11.49 -6.22
N VAL A 218 -2.65 12.00 -6.78
CA VAL A 218 -2.28 11.76 -8.17
C VAL A 218 -1.81 10.32 -8.39
N GLU A 219 -1.11 9.74 -7.42
CA GLU A 219 -0.66 8.35 -7.47
C GLU A 219 -1.82 7.36 -7.55
N ASN A 220 -2.97 7.72 -6.96
CA ASN A 220 -4.18 6.90 -6.90
C ASN A 220 -5.31 7.44 -7.79
N LEU A 221 -5.01 8.34 -8.74
CA LEU A 221 -6.03 9.06 -9.52
C LEU A 221 -6.99 8.12 -10.27
N ASP A 222 -6.51 6.96 -10.70
CA ASP A 222 -7.27 5.89 -11.36
C ASP A 222 -8.35 5.26 -10.47
N LYS A 223 -8.21 5.35 -9.15
CA LYS A 223 -9.19 4.87 -8.16
C LYS A 223 -10.31 5.88 -7.92
N PHE A 224 -10.10 7.14 -8.32
CA PHE A 224 -11.11 8.17 -8.16
C PHE A 224 -12.11 8.13 -9.32
N GLN A 225 -13.40 8.18 -9.00
CA GLN A 225 -14.46 8.22 -9.99
C GLN A 225 -14.94 9.66 -10.17
N TRP A 226 -15.28 10.00 -11.41
CA TRP A 226 -15.95 11.27 -11.76
C TRP A 226 -15.17 12.54 -11.37
N LEU A 227 -13.84 12.46 -11.26
CA LEU A 227 -13.02 13.66 -11.11
C LEU A 227 -12.83 14.35 -12.47
N ASP A 228 -12.87 15.67 -12.44
CA ASP A 228 -12.41 16.48 -13.57
C ASP A 228 -10.89 16.57 -13.53
N HIS A 229 -10.23 15.81 -14.39
CA HIS A 229 -8.77 15.77 -14.51
C HIS A 229 -8.18 17.14 -14.89
N LYS A 230 -8.91 17.98 -15.64
CA LYS A 230 -8.49 19.35 -15.97
C LYS A 230 -8.56 20.25 -14.74
N GLU A 231 -9.62 20.13 -13.92
CA GLU A 231 -9.73 20.83 -12.64
C GLU A 231 -8.55 20.47 -11.71
N ILE A 232 -8.27 19.18 -11.53
CA ILE A 232 -7.17 18.70 -10.66
C ILE A 232 -5.80 19.17 -11.19
N SER A 233 -5.56 19.07 -12.50
CA SER A 233 -4.33 19.56 -13.14
C SER A 233 -4.11 21.06 -12.89
N ASN A 234 -5.15 21.88 -13.07
CA ASN A 234 -5.07 23.32 -12.79
C ASN A 234 -4.83 23.61 -11.30
N LYS A 235 -5.44 22.84 -10.39
CA LYS A 235 -5.17 22.98 -8.95
C LYS A 235 -3.72 22.65 -8.60
N LEU A 236 -3.14 21.58 -9.17
CA LEU A 236 -1.72 21.25 -9.01
C LEU A 236 -0.81 22.39 -9.48
N ILE A 237 -1.10 22.93 -10.68
CA ILE A 237 -0.37 24.05 -11.28
C ILE A 237 -0.39 25.28 -10.36
N ASN A 238 -1.58 25.70 -9.93
CA ASN A 238 -1.77 26.88 -9.08
C ASN A 238 -1.12 26.73 -7.69
N ASN A 239 -0.94 25.50 -7.22
CA ASN A 239 -0.25 25.18 -5.97
C ASN A 239 1.24 24.80 -6.16
N TRP A 240 1.81 25.12 -7.33
CA TRP A 240 3.21 24.90 -7.66
C TRP A 240 3.64 23.42 -7.61
N LYS A 241 2.71 22.48 -7.76
CA LYS A 241 2.92 21.02 -7.76
C LYS A 241 3.22 20.48 -9.17
N TRP A 242 4.08 21.19 -9.89
CA TRP A 242 4.45 20.91 -11.28
C TRP A 242 5.08 19.53 -11.44
N ASP A 243 6.01 19.16 -10.55
CA ASP A 243 6.69 17.88 -10.61
C ASP A 243 5.72 16.71 -10.38
N THR A 244 4.76 16.84 -9.46
CA THR A 244 3.73 15.82 -9.20
C THR A 244 2.86 15.60 -10.44
N LEU A 245 2.38 16.69 -11.06
CA LEU A 245 1.57 16.65 -12.28
C LEU A 245 2.34 15.97 -13.43
N VAL A 246 3.55 16.46 -13.73
CA VAL A 246 4.31 15.99 -14.89
C VAL A 246 4.83 14.56 -14.69
N LYS A 247 5.21 14.17 -13.48
CA LYS A 247 5.65 12.79 -13.20
C LYS A 247 4.56 11.75 -13.38
N ASN A 248 3.29 12.14 -13.31
CA ASN A 248 2.14 11.25 -13.41
C ASN A 248 1.20 11.66 -14.56
N LEU A 249 1.72 12.36 -15.58
CA LEU A 249 0.91 12.95 -16.65
C LEU A 249 0.05 11.88 -17.36
N GLU A 250 0.57 10.66 -17.47
CA GLU A 250 -0.10 9.49 -18.06
C GLU A 250 -1.37 9.04 -17.31
N LYS A 251 -1.53 9.42 -16.03
CA LYS A 251 -2.74 9.12 -15.25
C LYS A 251 -3.86 10.11 -15.50
N PHE A 252 -3.56 11.23 -16.16
CA PHE A 252 -4.56 12.23 -16.47
C PHE A 252 -5.23 11.95 -17.80
N GLN A 253 -6.56 11.90 -17.79
CA GLN A 253 -7.34 11.72 -19.00
C GLN A 253 -7.66 13.07 -19.63
N TRP A 254 -7.64 13.12 -20.98
CA TRP A 254 -8.12 14.24 -21.78
C TRP A 254 -7.42 15.59 -21.50
N LEU A 255 -6.17 15.56 -21.03
CA LEU A 255 -5.36 16.78 -20.94
C LEU A 255 -4.78 17.16 -22.29
N ASP A 256 -4.74 18.46 -22.53
CA ASP A 256 -3.96 19.03 -23.63
C ASP A 256 -2.50 19.19 -23.16
N HIS A 257 -1.63 18.30 -23.62
CA HIS A 257 -0.21 18.30 -23.26
C HIS A 257 0.51 19.57 -23.76
N LYS A 258 0.02 20.22 -24.84
CA LYS A 258 0.54 21.50 -25.33
C LYS A 258 0.15 22.63 -24.39
N GLU A 259 -1.09 22.66 -23.92
CA GLU A 259 -1.54 23.61 -22.89
C GLU A 259 -0.68 23.51 -21.61
N ILE A 260 -0.44 22.28 -21.13
CA ILE A 260 0.39 22.04 -19.94
C ILE A 260 1.85 22.44 -20.16
N SER A 261 2.43 22.10 -21.31
CA SER A 261 3.80 22.51 -21.67
C SER A 261 3.93 24.02 -21.67
N ASN A 262 2.99 24.73 -22.30
CA ASN A 262 2.99 26.19 -22.34
C ASN A 262 2.95 26.81 -20.94
N LYS A 263 2.07 26.29 -20.06
CA LYS A 263 2.00 26.76 -18.67
C LYS A 263 3.29 26.52 -17.89
N LEU A 264 3.96 25.38 -18.07
CA LEU A 264 5.27 25.10 -17.46
C LEU A 264 6.33 26.12 -17.94
N MET A 265 6.34 26.40 -19.24
CA MET A 265 7.28 27.35 -19.86
C MET A 265 7.05 28.78 -19.34
N ASP A 266 5.80 29.23 -19.31
CA ASP A 266 5.43 30.57 -18.79
C ASP A 266 5.78 30.73 -17.29
N ALA A 267 5.71 29.63 -16.52
CA ALA A 267 6.12 29.60 -15.12
C ALA A 267 7.63 29.40 -14.91
N GLY A 268 8.42 29.34 -15.99
CA GLY A 268 9.87 29.13 -15.93
C GLY A 268 10.29 27.71 -15.53
N LYS A 269 9.39 26.72 -15.56
CA LYS A 269 9.60 25.32 -15.15
C LYS A 269 10.17 24.45 -16.27
N TRP A 270 11.15 24.99 -16.97
CA TRP A 270 11.84 24.36 -18.10
C TRP A 270 12.48 23.03 -17.73
N ASP A 271 13.16 22.96 -16.58
CA ASP A 271 13.82 21.74 -16.12
C ASP A 271 12.82 20.61 -15.86
N THR A 272 11.64 20.92 -15.32
CA THR A 272 10.58 19.94 -15.07
C THR A 272 10.02 19.41 -16.38
N LEU A 273 9.69 20.30 -17.33
CA LEU A 273 9.25 19.93 -18.68
C LEU A 273 10.29 19.02 -19.35
N VAL A 274 11.56 19.42 -19.31
CA VAL A 274 12.61 18.77 -20.08
C VAL A 274 13.08 17.45 -19.49
N LYS A 275 13.06 17.29 -18.17
CA LYS A 275 13.34 15.99 -17.53
C LYS A 275 12.27 14.94 -17.84
N ASN A 276 11.10 15.33 -18.33
CA ASN A 276 9.97 14.45 -18.59
C ASN A 276 9.44 14.58 -20.02
N LEU A 277 10.27 14.98 -20.99
CA LEU A 277 9.87 15.16 -22.39
C LEU A 277 9.20 13.92 -23.00
N ASP A 278 9.63 12.74 -22.57
CA ASP A 278 9.08 11.44 -22.98
C ASP A 278 7.60 11.25 -22.61
N LYS A 279 7.08 12.03 -21.65
CA LYS A 279 5.68 11.98 -21.21
C LYS A 279 4.76 12.91 -21.99
N PHE A 280 5.33 13.82 -22.78
CA PHE A 280 4.55 14.71 -23.63
C PHE A 280 4.32 14.03 -24.97
N SER A 281 3.05 13.84 -25.34
CA SER A 281 2.66 13.16 -26.58
C SER A 281 3.04 13.96 -27.84
N TRP A 282 3.45 15.23 -27.68
CA TRP A 282 3.85 16.12 -28.75
C TRP A 282 4.89 17.12 -28.25
N LEU A 283 6.06 17.14 -28.90
CA LEU A 283 7.00 18.25 -28.84
C LEU A 283 7.24 18.70 -30.29
N ASP A 284 6.67 19.84 -30.63
CA ASP A 284 6.72 20.39 -31.98
C ASP A 284 7.74 21.53 -32.10
N LYS A 285 7.84 22.06 -33.33
CA LYS A 285 8.65 23.23 -33.65
C LYS A 285 8.33 24.46 -32.79
N GLU A 286 7.10 24.61 -32.27
CA GLU A 286 6.75 25.77 -31.45
C GLU A 286 7.47 25.74 -30.10
N ILE A 287 7.57 24.57 -29.47
CA ILE A 287 8.31 24.42 -28.20
C ILE A 287 9.80 24.66 -28.42
N ALA A 288 10.37 24.16 -29.53
CA ALA A 288 11.74 24.46 -29.90
C ALA A 288 11.95 25.98 -30.06
N ASN A 289 11.08 26.66 -30.80
CA ASN A 289 11.16 28.11 -30.96
C ASN A 289 11.01 28.87 -29.64
N LYS A 290 10.14 28.42 -28.74
CA LYS A 290 9.99 29.08 -27.44
C LYS A 290 11.22 28.90 -26.54
N LEU A 291 11.84 27.72 -26.54
CA LEU A 291 13.12 27.48 -25.86
C LEU A 291 14.22 28.41 -26.38
N ILE A 292 14.22 28.67 -27.69
CA ILE A 292 15.13 29.62 -28.34
C ILE A 292 14.84 31.03 -27.84
N ASP A 293 13.60 31.48 -27.97
CA ASP A 293 13.18 32.84 -27.64
C ASP A 293 13.42 33.17 -26.14
N ASP A 294 13.27 32.18 -25.25
CA ASP A 294 13.53 32.29 -23.80
C ASP A 294 14.98 31.99 -23.39
N TRP A 295 15.88 31.90 -24.37
CA TRP A 295 17.31 31.70 -24.22
C TRP A 295 17.69 30.41 -23.46
N LYS A 296 16.86 29.37 -23.60
CA LYS A 296 17.04 28.03 -23.01
C LYS A 296 17.74 27.06 -23.97
N TRP A 297 18.79 27.54 -24.63
CA TRP A 297 19.55 26.81 -25.65
C TRP A 297 20.14 25.49 -25.15
N ASN A 298 20.73 25.51 -23.95
CA ASN A 298 21.32 24.31 -23.35
C ASN A 298 20.29 23.20 -23.13
N VAL A 299 19.05 23.58 -22.86
CA VAL A 299 17.94 22.67 -22.62
C VAL A 299 17.46 22.08 -23.95
N LEU A 300 17.30 22.92 -24.97
CA LEU A 300 16.99 22.53 -26.35
C LEU A 300 18.02 21.54 -26.90
N ILE A 301 19.30 21.92 -26.89
CA ILE A 301 20.40 21.15 -27.48
C ILE A 301 20.59 19.80 -26.78
N LYS A 302 20.38 19.72 -25.46
CA LYS A 302 20.45 18.45 -24.72
C LYS A 302 19.37 17.44 -25.13
N ASN A 303 18.30 17.89 -25.76
CA ASN A 303 17.13 17.07 -26.08
C ASN A 303 16.68 17.23 -27.53
N LEU A 304 17.57 17.71 -28.41
CA LEU A 304 17.25 17.99 -29.80
C LEU A 304 16.78 16.72 -30.54
N ASP A 305 17.28 15.56 -30.13
CA ASP A 305 16.90 14.23 -30.59
C ASP A 305 15.45 13.84 -30.23
N LYS A 306 14.87 14.45 -29.19
CA LYS A 306 13.52 14.16 -28.70
C LYS A 306 12.46 15.08 -29.27
N ILE A 307 12.84 16.18 -29.92
CA ILE A 307 11.90 17.13 -30.50
C ILE A 307 11.68 16.74 -31.96
N LEU A 308 10.45 16.39 -32.30
CA LEU A 308 10.11 15.95 -33.65
C LEU A 308 9.85 17.16 -34.55
N TRP A 309 10.08 16.97 -35.86
CA TRP A 309 9.71 17.95 -36.89
C TRP A 309 10.42 19.32 -36.76
N VAL A 310 11.65 19.33 -36.25
CA VAL A 310 12.49 20.53 -36.21
C VAL A 310 13.42 20.61 -37.41
N ASP A 311 13.55 21.81 -37.97
CA ASP A 311 14.58 22.12 -38.95
C ASP A 311 15.89 22.45 -38.22
N HIS A 312 16.84 21.51 -38.25
CA HIS A 312 18.13 21.66 -37.60
C HIS A 312 18.95 22.84 -38.16
N LYS A 313 18.79 23.17 -39.45
CA LYS A 313 19.45 24.34 -40.06
C LYS A 313 18.83 25.63 -39.55
N GLU A 314 17.51 25.69 -39.42
CA GLU A 314 16.82 26.84 -38.80
C GLU A 314 17.30 27.05 -37.35
N ILE A 315 17.34 25.99 -36.54
CA ILE A 315 17.79 26.07 -35.14
C ILE A 315 19.25 26.51 -35.06
N ALA A 316 20.13 25.94 -35.89
CA ALA A 316 21.53 26.34 -35.94
C ALA A 316 21.68 27.83 -36.29
N ASN A 317 20.93 28.34 -37.27
CA ASN A 317 20.94 29.77 -37.61
C ASN A 317 20.46 30.64 -36.44
N LYS A 318 19.36 30.27 -35.78
CA LYS A 318 18.88 31.03 -34.61
C LYS A 318 19.89 31.05 -33.45
N LEU A 319 20.60 29.95 -33.21
CA LEU A 319 21.69 29.90 -32.23
C LEU A 319 22.81 30.88 -32.58
N MET A 320 23.20 30.92 -33.86
CA MET A 320 24.22 31.85 -34.37
C MET A 320 23.78 33.31 -34.24
N ASP A 321 22.53 33.62 -34.63
CA ASP A 321 21.95 34.96 -34.55
C ASP A 321 21.85 35.45 -33.09
N ALA A 322 21.57 34.53 -32.16
CA ALA A 322 21.56 34.81 -30.72
C ALA A 322 22.98 34.89 -30.10
N GLY A 323 24.04 34.69 -30.88
CA GLY A 323 25.43 34.73 -30.41
C GLY A 323 25.92 33.45 -29.70
N ASN A 324 25.13 32.37 -29.70
CA ASN A 324 25.44 31.09 -29.04
C ASN A 324 26.21 30.13 -29.95
N TRP A 325 27.29 30.63 -30.53
CA TRP A 325 28.15 29.89 -31.47
C TRP A 325 28.82 28.67 -30.82
N ASP A 326 29.33 28.84 -29.59
CA ASP A 326 29.98 27.75 -28.85
C ASP A 326 28.99 26.59 -28.59
N ALA A 327 27.76 26.89 -28.17
CA ALA A 327 26.76 25.86 -27.88
C ALA A 327 26.40 25.03 -29.12
N LEU A 328 26.24 25.69 -30.29
CA LEU A 328 26.03 25.01 -31.58
C LEU A 328 27.22 24.11 -31.91
N VAL A 329 28.42 24.67 -31.90
CA VAL A 329 29.64 23.98 -32.35
C VAL A 329 30.02 22.83 -31.43
N GLU A 330 29.85 23.01 -30.11
CA GLU A 330 30.11 21.98 -29.12
C GLU A 330 29.16 20.77 -29.24
N ASN A 331 28.02 20.92 -29.91
CA ASN A 331 27.00 19.87 -30.06
C ASN A 331 26.67 19.58 -31.53
N LEU A 332 27.60 19.84 -32.47
CA LEU A 332 27.38 19.63 -33.92
C LEU A 332 26.90 18.22 -34.27
N ASP A 333 27.36 17.21 -33.52
CA ASP A 333 26.98 15.80 -33.67
C ASP A 333 25.47 15.55 -33.48
N LYS A 334 24.77 16.43 -32.76
CA LYS A 334 23.32 16.35 -32.54
C LYS A 334 22.50 16.99 -33.66
N PHE A 335 23.14 17.76 -34.53
CA PHE A 335 22.46 18.43 -35.62
C PHE A 335 22.51 17.59 -36.89
N GLN A 336 21.34 17.28 -37.44
CA GLN A 336 21.25 16.48 -38.66
C GLN A 336 21.36 17.39 -39.89
N TRP A 337 22.07 16.89 -40.91
CA TRP A 337 22.12 17.49 -42.25
C TRP A 337 22.66 18.94 -42.31
N LEU A 338 23.51 19.34 -41.35
CA LEU A 338 24.19 20.63 -41.44
C LEU A 338 25.34 20.59 -42.44
N ASP A 339 25.46 21.65 -43.24
CA ASP A 339 26.63 21.87 -44.08
C ASP A 339 27.77 22.46 -43.22
N HIS A 340 28.74 21.62 -42.89
CA HIS A 340 29.89 21.99 -42.07
C HIS A 340 30.76 23.08 -42.73
N LYS A 341 30.79 23.16 -44.07
CA LYS A 341 31.47 24.26 -44.78
C LYS A 341 30.72 25.58 -44.59
N GLU A 342 29.40 25.54 -44.65
CA GLU A 342 28.56 26.72 -44.42
C GLU A 342 28.78 27.25 -42.99
N ILE A 343 28.72 26.37 -41.99
CA ILE A 343 28.89 26.73 -40.58
C ILE A 343 30.31 27.26 -40.30
N SER A 344 31.36 26.61 -40.81
CA SER A 344 32.74 27.07 -40.62
C SER A 344 32.96 28.45 -41.23
N ASN A 345 32.45 28.69 -42.44
CA ASN A 345 32.55 29.99 -43.10
C ASN A 345 31.77 31.08 -42.33
N LYS A 346 30.61 30.75 -41.76
CA LYS A 346 29.85 31.67 -40.89
C LYS A 346 30.63 32.04 -39.63
N LEU A 347 31.27 31.08 -38.96
CA LEU A 347 32.13 31.33 -37.79
C LEU A 347 33.29 32.28 -38.12
N ILE A 348 34.00 32.00 -39.21
CA ILE A 348 35.10 32.82 -39.74
C ILE A 348 34.65 34.26 -40.00
N ASN A 349 33.54 34.43 -40.74
CA ASN A 349 33.04 35.76 -41.10
C ASN A 349 32.58 36.58 -39.87
N ASN A 350 32.17 35.91 -38.79
CA ASN A 350 31.76 36.54 -37.52
C ASN A 350 32.88 36.58 -36.48
N TRP A 351 34.13 36.36 -36.90
CA TRP A 351 35.33 36.38 -36.06
C TRP A 351 35.30 35.39 -34.88
N LYS A 352 34.58 34.28 -35.03
CA LYS A 352 34.49 33.17 -34.05
C LYS A 352 35.57 32.13 -34.30
N TRP A 353 36.80 32.60 -34.50
CA TRP A 353 37.96 31.78 -34.86
C TRP A 353 38.28 30.75 -33.76
N ASP A 354 38.35 31.20 -32.51
CA ASP A 354 38.63 30.33 -31.37
C ASP A 354 37.60 29.20 -31.21
N THR A 355 36.32 29.50 -31.40
CA THR A 355 35.23 28.51 -31.35
C THR A 355 35.43 27.42 -32.40
N LEU A 356 35.72 27.82 -33.64
CA LEU A 356 35.99 26.90 -34.74
C LEU A 356 37.23 26.05 -34.47
N VAL A 357 38.34 26.69 -34.09
CA VAL A 357 39.64 26.04 -33.87
C VAL A 357 39.57 25.00 -32.74
N LYS A 358 39.00 25.38 -31.58
CA LYS A 358 38.86 24.48 -30.42
C LYS A 358 38.03 23.23 -30.74
N ASN A 359 37.13 23.32 -31.72
CA ASN A 359 36.21 22.25 -32.08
C ASN A 359 36.43 21.69 -33.49
N LEU A 360 37.60 21.94 -34.12
CA LEU A 360 37.88 21.48 -35.50
C LEU A 360 37.57 19.99 -35.70
N HIS A 361 37.92 19.15 -34.72
CA HIS A 361 37.67 17.71 -34.71
C HIS A 361 36.19 17.29 -34.89
N LYS A 362 35.23 18.20 -34.68
CA LYS A 362 33.78 17.96 -34.88
C LYS A 362 33.31 18.31 -36.29
N PHE A 363 34.11 19.04 -37.06
CA PHE A 363 33.78 19.40 -38.43
C PHE A 363 34.20 18.30 -39.41
N GLN A 364 33.62 18.34 -40.60
CA GLN A 364 33.89 17.39 -41.68
C GLN A 364 33.88 18.15 -42.99
N TRP A 365 34.77 17.76 -43.90
CA TRP A 365 34.82 18.27 -45.28
C TRP A 365 34.87 19.81 -45.35
N LEU A 366 35.71 20.46 -44.55
CA LEU A 366 35.94 21.90 -44.61
C LEU A 366 36.57 22.30 -45.96
N ASP A 367 36.35 23.53 -46.41
CA ASP A 367 36.93 24.01 -47.67
C ASP A 367 38.33 24.63 -47.50
N LYS A 368 39.10 24.72 -48.59
CA LYS A 368 40.42 25.38 -48.60
C LYS A 368 40.38 26.86 -48.20
N LYS A 369 39.22 27.52 -48.35
CA LYS A 369 39.05 28.92 -47.97
C LYS A 369 39.07 29.04 -46.45
N ALA A 370 38.44 28.13 -45.72
CA ALA A 370 38.48 28.05 -44.28
C ALA A 370 39.91 27.80 -43.76
N ALA A 371 40.64 26.85 -44.36
CA ALA A 371 42.05 26.61 -44.03
C ALA A 371 42.90 27.87 -44.21
N SER A 372 42.76 28.52 -45.37
CA SER A 372 43.51 29.75 -45.70
C SER A 372 43.19 30.89 -44.73
N ALA A 373 41.94 31.02 -44.29
CA ALA A 373 41.52 32.05 -43.35
C ALA A 373 42.11 31.80 -41.94
N LEU A 374 42.11 30.55 -41.47
CA LEU A 374 42.69 30.16 -40.19
C LEU A 374 44.21 30.40 -40.14
N ILE A 375 44.95 30.02 -41.20
CA ILE A 375 46.39 30.27 -41.31
C ILE A 375 46.71 31.76 -41.21
N LYS A 376 45.92 32.62 -41.87
CA LYS A 376 46.08 34.08 -41.81
C LYS A 376 45.83 34.67 -40.42
N GLN A 377 45.06 33.98 -39.58
CA GLN A 377 44.78 34.36 -38.20
C GLN A 377 45.66 33.61 -37.20
N TRP A 378 46.84 33.14 -37.64
CA TRP A 378 47.86 32.51 -36.81
C TRP A 378 47.53 31.10 -36.28
N TYR A 379 46.52 30.42 -36.83
CA TYR A 379 46.17 29.03 -36.48
C TYR A 379 46.74 28.00 -37.48
N ALA A 380 47.96 28.25 -37.97
CA ALA A 380 48.58 27.37 -38.98
C ALA A 380 48.87 25.96 -38.43
N GLU A 381 49.28 25.88 -37.16
CA GLU A 381 49.58 24.61 -36.48
C GLU A 381 48.33 23.74 -36.31
N GLU A 382 47.19 24.34 -35.96
CA GLU A 382 45.92 23.62 -35.81
C GLU A 382 45.37 23.12 -37.15
N VAL A 383 45.55 23.90 -38.22
CA VAL A 383 45.21 23.48 -39.59
C VAL A 383 46.08 22.29 -40.02
N GLU A 384 47.38 22.33 -39.74
CA GLU A 384 48.31 21.23 -40.06
C GLU A 384 47.94 19.95 -39.31
N LYS A 385 47.67 20.04 -38.00
CA LYS A 385 47.24 18.90 -37.16
C LYS A 385 45.94 18.27 -37.63
N ASN A 386 45.06 19.03 -38.30
CA ASN A 386 43.74 18.59 -38.74
C ASN A 386 43.59 18.62 -40.27
N ILE A 387 44.69 18.51 -41.02
CA ILE A 387 44.70 18.71 -42.48
C ILE A 387 43.71 17.82 -43.24
N SER A 388 43.43 16.61 -42.72
CA SER A 388 42.48 15.66 -43.30
C SER A 388 41.03 16.14 -43.30
N LEU A 389 40.70 17.17 -42.52
CA LEU A 389 39.36 17.75 -42.48
C LEU A 389 39.09 18.68 -43.67
N PHE A 390 40.14 19.19 -44.32
CA PHE A 390 40.02 20.17 -45.41
C PHE A 390 40.09 19.47 -46.78
N GLN A 391 39.18 19.83 -47.69
CA GLN A 391 39.05 19.25 -49.04
C GLN A 391 39.23 20.30 -50.15
#